data_AF-A0AAP3ENH7-F1
#
_entry.id   AF-A0AAP3ENH7-F1
#
_cell.length_a   1.000
_cell.length_b   1.000
_cell.length_c   1.000
_cell.angle_alpha   90.00
_cell.angle_beta   90.00
_cell.angle_gamma   90.00
#
_symmetry.space_group_name_H-M   'P 1'
#
loop_
_entity.id
_entity.type
_entity.pdbx_description
1 polymer ?
#
loop_
_entity_poly.entity_id
_entity_poly.type
_entity_poly.pdbx_seq_one_letter_code
_entity_poly.pdbx_strand_id
1 'polypeptide(L)' 'AYQSLQEKIPAIMVTGSHIPFDRNGLKFYHPDGEISKEDERQILQHESLFNITLPLPSLSVSQIASKNYIKRYTSLFK' A
#
# COMPACT_ATOMS: atom_id res chain seq x y z
N ALA A 1 4.14 -1.57 -3.06
CA ALA A 1 3.59 -2.40 -4.15
C ALA A 1 4.41 -3.67 -4.41
N TYR A 2 5.68 -3.60 -4.82
CA TYR A 2 6.37 -4.82 -5.31
C TYR A 2 6.37 -6.02 -4.34
N GLN A 3 6.68 -5.81 -3.05
CA GLN A 3 6.67 -6.91 -2.07
C GLN A 3 5.30 -7.58 -1.94
N SER A 4 4.22 -6.80 -1.90
CA SER A 4 2.86 -7.32 -1.74
C SER A 4 2.38 -8.05 -3.00
N LEU A 5 2.78 -7.58 -4.19
CA LEU A 5 2.51 -8.26 -5.46
C LEU A 5 3.21 -9.63 -5.53
N GLN A 6 4.42 -9.76 -4.99
CA GLN A 6 5.12 -11.05 -4.90
C GLN A 6 4.43 -12.00 -3.92
N GLU A 7 3.93 -11.47 -2.80
CA GLU A 7 3.22 -12.25 -1.77
C GLU A 7 1.74 -12.50 -2.09
N LYS A 8 1.22 -11.95 -3.20
CA LYS A 8 -0.20 -12.01 -3.58
C LYS A 8 -1.13 -11.52 -2.47
N ILE A 9 -0.77 -10.39 -1.85
CA ILE A 9 -1.60 -9.70 -0.85
C ILE A 9 -1.93 -8.28 -1.33
N PRO A 10 -3.12 -7.74 -0.98
CA PRO A 10 -3.46 -6.36 -1.30
C PRO A 10 -2.58 -5.39 -0.51
N ALA A 11 -2.43 -4.17 -1.02
CA ALA A 11 -1.66 -3.14 -0.32
C ALA A 11 -2.22 -1.74 -0.53
N ILE A 12 -1.99 -0.89 0.46
CA ILE A 12 -2.26 0.54 0.41
C ILE A 12 -0.94 1.26 0.66
N MET A 13 -0.56 2.17 -0.23
CA MET A 13 0.60 3.02 -0.07
C MET A 13 0.13 4.44 0.27
N VAL A 14 0.54 4.95 1.43
CA VAL A 14 0.30 6.34 1.84
C VAL A 14 1.38 7.22 1.20
N THR A 15 1.00 8.03 0.21
CA THR A 15 1.93 8.89 -0.53
C THR A 15 1.20 9.98 -1.31
N GLY A 16 1.74 11.20 -1.29
CA GLY A 16 1.36 12.27 -2.23
C GLY A 16 1.96 12.11 -3.63
N SER A 17 2.84 11.12 -3.84
CA SER A 17 3.59 10.93 -5.08
C SER A 17 4.46 12.16 -5.43
N HIS A 18 3.95 13.10 -6.22
CA HIS A 18 4.66 14.32 -6.66
C HIS A 18 3.88 15.61 -6.36
N ILE A 19 2.73 15.50 -5.69
CA ILE A 19 1.89 16.66 -5.36
C ILE A 19 2.53 17.54 -4.28
N PRO A 20 2.05 18.78 -4.09
CA PRO A 20 2.58 19.69 -3.07
C PRO A 20 2.60 19.10 -1.65
N PHE A 21 3.53 19.60 -0.82
CA PHE A 21 3.84 19.04 0.50
C PHE A 21 2.67 19.06 1.50
N ASP A 22 1.69 19.93 1.27
CA ASP A 22 0.48 20.11 2.08
C ASP A 22 -0.63 19.11 1.71
N ARG A 23 -0.39 18.21 0.75
CA ARG A 23 -1.34 17.19 0.31
C ARG A 23 -0.74 15.80 0.43
N ASN A 24 -1.61 14.81 0.65
CA ASN A 24 -1.25 13.40 0.70
C ASN A 24 -2.25 12.58 -0.13
N GLY A 25 -2.02 11.27 -0.24
CA GLY A 25 -2.88 10.38 -1.00
C GLY A 25 -2.70 8.93 -0.58
N LEU A 26 -3.59 8.09 -1.10
CA LEU A 26 -3.54 6.64 -0.96
C LEU A 26 -3.47 6.04 -2.37
N LYS A 27 -2.53 5.11 -2.59
CA LYS A 27 -2.51 4.25 -3.78
C LYS A 27 -2.89 2.84 -3.38
N PHE A 28 -3.91 2.29 -4.03
CA PHE A 28 -4.44 0.96 -3.76
C PHE A 28 -3.92 -0.05 -4.78
N TYR A 29 -3.60 -1.25 -4.29
CA TYR A 29 -3.12 -2.37 -5.08
C TYR A 29 -3.89 -3.63 -4.72
N HIS A 30 -4.43 -4.29 -5.72
CA HIS A 30 -4.87 -5.68 -5.63
C HIS A 30 -3.66 -6.63 -5.53
N PRO A 31 -3.86 -7.90 -5.12
CA PRO A 31 -2.81 -8.93 -5.16
C PRO A 31 -2.10 -9.10 -6.50
N ASP A 32 -2.72 -8.68 -7.60
CA ASP A 32 -2.25 -8.83 -8.96
C ASP A 32 -1.85 -7.52 -9.65
N GLY A 33 -2.14 -6.35 -9.08
CA GLY A 33 -1.77 -5.08 -9.72
C GLY A 33 -2.35 -3.82 -9.08
N GLU A 34 -2.30 -2.73 -9.83
CA GLU A 34 -3.02 -1.49 -9.49
C GLU A 34 -4.53 -1.70 -9.65
N ILE A 35 -5.31 -0.98 -8.84
CA ILE A 35 -6.77 -0.99 -8.99
C ILE A 35 -7.18 -0.36 -10.33
N SER A 36 -8.30 -0.84 -10.88
CA SER A 36 -8.90 -0.30 -12.09
C SER A 36 -9.76 0.95 -11.81
N LYS A 37 -10.21 1.62 -12.88
CA LYS A 37 -11.19 2.71 -12.74
C LYS A 37 -12.54 2.27 -12.20
N GLU A 38 -12.92 1.02 -12.47
CA GLU A 38 -14.13 0.46 -11.90
C GLU A 38 -13.98 0.24 -10.40
N ASP A 39 -12.83 -0.27 -9.95
CA ASP A 39 -12.52 -0.39 -8.51
C ASP A 39 -12.57 0.97 -7.80
N GLU A 40 -12.00 2.02 -8.40
CA GLU A 40 -12.10 3.39 -7.86
C GLU A 40 -13.56 3.81 -7.63
N ARG A 41 -14.41 3.56 -8.63
CA ARG A 41 -15.84 3.88 -8.56
C ARG A 41 -16.54 3.09 -7.45
N GLN A 42 -16.22 1.80 -7.32
CA GLN A 42 -16.79 0.93 -6.29
C GLN A 42 -16.36 1.39 -4.89
N ILE A 43 -15.08 1.71 -4.68
CA ILE A 43 -14.57 2.23 -3.42
C ILE A 43 -15.29 3.53 -3.03
N LEU A 44 -15.48 4.44 -3.99
CA LEU A 44 -16.15 5.73 -3.75
C LEU A 44 -17.64 5.60 -3.44
N GLN A 45 -18.30 4.59 -3.99
CA GLN A 45 -19.74 4.34 -3.77
C GLN A 45 -20.02 3.41 -2.60
N HIS A 46 -18.99 2.78 -2.02
CA HIS A 46 -19.16 1.85 -0.94
C HIS A 46 -19.46 2.58 0.37
N GLU A 47 -20.68 2.41 0.88
CA GLU A 47 -21.05 2.83 2.23
C GLU A 47 -20.74 1.71 3.23
N SER A 48 -19.86 2.01 4.19
CA SER A 48 -19.49 1.07 5.25
C SER A 48 -19.74 1.71 6.60
N LEU A 49 -20.44 0.99 7.49
CA LEU A 49 -20.56 1.38 8.89
C LEU A 49 -19.19 1.21 9.55
N PHE A 50 -18.51 2.33 9.79
CA PHE A 50 -17.17 2.33 10.38
C PHE A 50 -17.22 2.72 11.85
N ASN A 51 -17.02 1.73 12.72
CA ASN A 51 -16.92 1.94 14.16
C ASN A 51 -15.46 1.76 14.59
N ILE A 52 -14.88 2.81 15.19
CA ILE A 52 -13.55 2.72 15.82
C ILE A 52 -13.73 2.45 17.32
N THR A 53 -13.09 1.39 17.80
CA THR A 53 -12.87 1.19 19.24
C THR A 53 -11.46 1.66 19.59
N LEU A 54 -11.37 2.54 20.59
CA LEU A 54 -10.10 3.04 21.10
C LEU A 54 -9.70 2.31 22.41
N PRO A 55 -8.40 2.09 22.67
CA PRO A 55 -7.27 2.44 21.81
C PRO A 55 -7.15 1.52 20.59
N LEU A 56 -6.63 2.06 19.48
CA LEU A 56 -6.34 1.24 18.30
C LEU A 56 -5.23 0.22 18.63
N PRO A 57 -5.26 -0.98 18.01
CA PRO A 57 -4.19 -1.96 18.17
C PRO A 57 -2.87 -1.39 17.65
N SER A 58 -1.77 -1.70 18.34
CA SER A 58 -0.43 -1.37 17.85
C SER A 58 -0.09 -2.23 16.64
N LEU A 59 0.42 -1.60 15.58
CA LEU A 59 0.86 -2.28 14.37
C LEU A 59 2.36 -2.58 14.44
N SER A 60 2.77 -3.78 14.03
CA SER A 60 4.19 -4.15 13.89
C SER A 60 4.69 -3.81 12.47
N VAL A 61 5.78 -3.06 12.38
CA VAL A 61 6.40 -2.72 11.10
C VAL A 61 7.20 -3.90 10.56
N SER A 62 6.88 -4.36 9.35
CA SER A 62 7.68 -5.37 8.64
C SER A 62 8.79 -4.73 7.81
N GLN A 63 10.02 -5.22 7.97
CA GLN A 63 11.18 -4.78 7.19
C GLN A 63 11.42 -5.60 5.91
N ILE A 64 10.55 -6.56 5.59
CA ILE A 64 10.77 -7.48 4.47
C ILE A 64 10.86 -6.71 3.14
N ALA A 65 9.93 -5.79 2.90
CA ALA A 65 9.89 -5.02 1.66
C ALA A 65 11.16 -4.18 1.45
N SER A 66 11.67 -3.51 2.50
CA SER A 66 12.88 -2.68 2.41
C SER A 66 14.13 -3.54 2.22
N LYS A 67 14.25 -4.66 2.96
CA LYS A 67 15.36 -5.61 2.80
C LYS A 67 15.41 -6.20 1.40
N ASN A 68 14.28 -6.65 0.87
CA ASN A 68 14.20 -7.22 -0.47
C ASN A 68 14.47 -6.17 -1.56
N TYR A 69 13.99 -4.94 -1.38
CA TYR A 69 14.32 -3.83 -2.26
C TYR A 69 15.83 -3.59 -2.32
N ILE A 70 16.51 -3.45 -1.17
CA ILE A 70 17.97 -3.25 -1.11
C ILE A 70 18.71 -4.44 -1.73
N LYS A 71 18.31 -5.67 -1.38
CA LYS A 71 18.93 -6.90 -1.88
C LYS A 71 18.89 -6.96 -3.41
N ARG A 72 17.78 -6.58 -4.03
CA ARG A 72 17.60 -6.60 -5.49
C ARG A 72 18.66 -5.78 -6.24
N TYR A 73 19.07 -4.63 -5.70
CA TYR A 73 20.08 -3.78 -6.34
C TYR A 73 21.51 -4.13 -5.93
N THR A 74 21.70 -4.59 -4.70
CA THR A 74 23.04 -4.91 -4.18
C THR A 74 23.54 -6.28 -4.63
N SER A 75 22.65 -7.22 -4.99
CA SER A 75 23.05 -8.57 -5.44
C SER A 75 23.81 -8.60 -6.76
N LEU A 76 23.76 -7.53 -7.55
CA LEU A 76 24.46 -7.42 -8.84
C LEU A 76 25.96 -7.16 -8.69
N PHE A 77 26.40 -6.77 -7.49
CA PHE A 77 27.80 -6.38 -7.20
C PHE A 77 28.52 -7.41 -6.33
N LYS A 78 27.99 -8.65 -6.28
CA LYS A 78 28.58 -9.78 -5.56
C LYS A 78 29.09 -10.83 -6.53
#